data_AF-A0A1M7CWY3-F1
#
_entry.id   AF-A0A1M7CWY3-F1
#
_cell.length_a   1.000
_cell.length_b   1.000
_cell.length_c   1.000
_cell.angle_alpha   90.00
_cell.angle_beta   90.00
_cell.angle_gamma   90.00
#
_symmetry.space_group_name_H-M   'P 1'
#
loop_
_entity.id
_entity.type
_entity.pdbx_description
1 polymer ?
#
loop_
_entity_poly.entity_id
_entity_poly.type
_entity_poly.pdbx_seq_one_letter_code
_entity_poly.pdbx_strand_id
1 'polypeptide(L)'
;MTETFNYISFGNWEYIEGNVDDISMGRGRMFEYTPPDTEKRLESLDVTALAFLEKLPTFLCSEIKSGADAVSMLIKYGRVSNVNLGHKEVSAAFETLINFGEVEFESIEAARTVFGADKFQLYRTHWAVREGDASEILNRLAEAKPDLAQVIAAAHAPADAAAAVQPPPRDKKILGNADSVERS
;
A
#
# COMPACT_ATOMS: atom_id res chain seq x y z
N MET A 1 -3.55 13.89 12.15
CA MET A 1 -4.31 12.95 11.29
C MET A 1 -3.36 11.82 10.97
N THR A 2 -3.80 10.57 11.10
CA THR A 2 -2.93 9.43 10.76
C THR A 2 -2.83 9.35 9.24
N GLU A 3 -1.62 9.44 8.70
CA GLU A 3 -1.36 9.25 7.28
C GLU A 3 -1.55 7.78 6.88
N THR A 4 -1.79 7.55 5.60
CA THR A 4 -1.97 6.19 5.07
C THR A 4 -1.20 5.99 3.78
N PHE A 5 -0.84 4.74 3.51
CA PHE A 5 -0.08 4.35 2.33
C PHE A 5 -0.53 2.97 1.81
N ASN A 6 -0.32 2.72 0.52
CA ASN A 6 -0.44 1.39 -0.06
C ASN A 6 0.85 0.61 0.20
N TYR A 7 0.71 -0.60 0.74
CA TYR A 7 1.77 -1.60 0.81
C TYR A 7 1.38 -2.77 -0.08
N ILE A 8 2.13 -2.99 -1.16
CA ILE A 8 1.85 -4.00 -2.17
C ILE A 8 3.03 -4.95 -2.21
N SER A 9 2.81 -6.22 -1.91
CA SER A 9 3.86 -7.26 -1.88
C SER A 9 3.61 -8.30 -2.97
N PHE A 10 4.67 -8.75 -3.63
CA PHE A 10 4.65 -9.83 -4.62
C PHE A 10 5.70 -10.90 -4.36
N GLY A 11 5.31 -12.16 -4.40
CA GLY A 11 6.21 -13.31 -4.22
C GLY A 11 7.12 -13.56 -5.41
N ASN A 12 6.68 -13.15 -6.61
CA ASN A 12 7.53 -13.20 -7.78
C ASN A 12 8.55 -12.05 -7.72
N TRP A 13 9.79 -12.37 -7.40
CA TRP A 13 10.87 -11.40 -7.28
C TRP A 13 11.28 -10.81 -8.63
N GLU A 14 11.36 -11.66 -9.67
CA GLU A 14 11.73 -11.26 -11.04
C GLU A 14 10.75 -10.22 -11.60
N TYR A 15 9.49 -10.34 -11.20
CA TYR A 15 8.45 -9.37 -11.53
C TYR A 15 8.75 -7.97 -10.97
N ILE A 16 9.36 -7.87 -9.79
CA ILE A 16 9.70 -6.58 -9.17
C ILE A 16 11.09 -6.08 -9.60
N GLU A 17 12.01 -6.97 -9.95
CA GLU A 17 13.39 -6.62 -10.33
C GLU A 17 13.43 -5.74 -11.59
N GLY A 18 12.54 -6.01 -12.55
CA GLY A 18 12.38 -5.24 -13.78
C GLY A 18 11.71 -3.87 -13.62
N ASN A 19 11.37 -3.27 -14.76
CA ASN A 19 10.43 -2.15 -14.79
C ASN A 19 9.02 -2.71 -14.56
N VAL A 20 8.28 -2.07 -13.65
CA VAL A 20 6.90 -2.43 -13.35
C VAL A 20 6.04 -1.24 -13.74
N ASP A 21 5.34 -1.39 -14.86
CA ASP A 21 4.40 -0.38 -15.35
C ASP A 21 2.97 -0.70 -14.94
N ASP A 22 2.66 -2.00 -14.75
CA ASP A 22 1.34 -2.49 -14.35
C ASP A 22 1.46 -3.55 -13.27
N ILE A 23 0.59 -3.47 -12.27
CA ILE A 23 0.38 -4.47 -11.22
C ILE A 23 -0.94 -5.19 -11.36
N SER A 24 -0.96 -6.51 -11.12
CA SER A 24 -2.18 -7.30 -11.04
C SER A 24 -2.08 -8.39 -9.98
N MET A 25 -3.17 -8.62 -9.25
CA MET A 25 -3.29 -9.72 -8.31
C MET A 25 -4.73 -10.20 -8.18
N GLY A 26 -4.91 -11.43 -7.66
CA GLY A 26 -6.23 -11.96 -7.36
C GLY A 26 -7.02 -11.03 -6.43
N ARG A 27 -8.31 -10.83 -6.71
CA ARG A 27 -9.16 -9.85 -6.02
C ARG A 27 -9.19 -10.04 -4.50
N GLY A 28 -9.13 -11.28 -4.02
CA GLY A 28 -9.08 -11.61 -2.59
C GLY A 28 -7.76 -11.26 -1.89
N ARG A 29 -6.75 -10.78 -2.62
CA ARG A 29 -5.48 -10.27 -2.08
C ARG A 29 -5.52 -8.79 -1.78
N MET A 30 -6.48 -8.08 -2.37
CA MET A 30 -6.70 -6.67 -2.12
C MET A 30 -7.34 -6.49 -0.75
N PHE A 31 -6.81 -5.54 0.00
CA PHE A 31 -7.09 -5.26 1.40
C PHE A 31 -6.72 -6.36 2.39
N GLU A 32 -6.06 -7.43 1.96
CA GLU A 32 -5.51 -8.42 2.88
C GLU A 32 -4.54 -7.70 3.85
N TYR A 33 -4.76 -7.85 5.17
CA TYR A 33 -4.03 -7.16 6.24
C TYR A 33 -4.26 -5.64 6.37
N THR A 34 -5.29 -5.09 5.72
CA THR A 34 -5.75 -3.72 5.98
C THR A 34 -6.51 -3.67 7.32
N PRO A 35 -6.32 -2.63 8.16
CA PRO A 35 -7.09 -2.48 9.39
C PRO A 35 -8.61 -2.52 9.12
N PRO A 36 -9.43 -3.24 9.93
CA PRO A 36 -10.84 -3.49 9.61
C PRO A 36 -11.67 -2.23 9.39
N ASP A 37 -11.38 -1.14 10.08
CA ASP A 37 -12.09 0.13 9.91
C ASP A 37 -11.75 0.83 8.59
N THR A 38 -10.50 0.70 8.12
CA THR A 38 -10.06 1.21 6.82
C THR A 38 -10.62 0.34 5.69
N GLU A 39 -10.56 -0.98 5.84
CA GLU A 39 -11.13 -1.94 4.87
C GLU A 39 -12.62 -1.66 4.64
N LYS A 40 -13.41 -1.54 5.72
CA LYS A 40 -14.86 -1.22 5.63
C LYS A 40 -15.18 0.08 4.93
N ARG A 41 -14.26 1.06 4.93
CA ARG A 41 -14.45 2.34 4.22
C ARG A 41 -14.14 2.21 2.74
N LEU A 42 -13.31 1.24 2.38
CA LEU A 42 -12.87 1.00 1.01
C LEU A 42 -13.63 -0.16 0.36
N GLU A 43 -14.41 -0.94 1.12
CA GLU A 43 -15.11 -2.14 0.66
C GLU A 43 -16.09 -1.87 -0.51
N SER A 44 -16.66 -0.66 -0.58
CA SER A 44 -17.56 -0.26 -1.65
C SER A 44 -16.86 -0.24 -3.01
N LEU A 45 -15.55 0.08 -3.00
CA LEU A 45 -14.73 0.22 -4.19
C LEU A 45 -15.36 1.09 -5.28
N ASP A 46 -16.12 2.09 -4.85
CA ASP A 46 -16.67 3.10 -5.72
C ASP A 46 -15.59 4.08 -6.21
N VAL A 47 -16.00 5.04 -7.03
CA VAL A 47 -15.07 6.03 -7.62
C VAL A 47 -14.32 6.83 -6.55
N THR A 48 -14.91 7.02 -5.35
CA THR A 48 -14.28 7.75 -4.25
C THR A 48 -13.23 6.88 -3.56
N ALA A 49 -13.54 5.61 -3.33
CA ALA A 49 -12.59 4.65 -2.77
C ALA A 49 -11.39 4.44 -3.72
N LEU A 50 -11.63 4.33 -5.03
CA LEU A 50 -10.58 4.22 -6.02
C LEU A 50 -9.72 5.49 -6.10
N ALA A 51 -10.35 6.67 -6.19
CA ALA A 51 -9.64 7.94 -6.19
C ALA A 51 -8.85 8.20 -4.89
N PHE A 52 -9.28 7.61 -3.77
CA PHE A 52 -8.52 7.63 -2.53
C PHE A 52 -7.26 6.78 -2.65
N LEU A 53 -7.36 5.52 -3.12
CA LEU A 53 -6.22 4.62 -3.27
C LEU A 53 -5.12 5.19 -4.18
N GLU A 54 -5.53 5.84 -5.28
CA GLU A 54 -4.61 6.44 -6.26
C GLU A 54 -3.88 7.69 -5.75
N LYS A 55 -4.37 8.30 -4.66
CA LYS A 55 -3.71 9.43 -3.99
C LYS A 55 -2.68 8.98 -2.97
N LEU A 56 -2.70 7.72 -2.55
CA LEU A 56 -1.81 7.25 -1.51
C LEU A 56 -0.38 7.04 -2.03
N PRO A 57 0.64 7.39 -1.23
CA PRO A 57 1.99 6.89 -1.48
C PRO A 57 1.96 5.36 -1.51
N THR A 58 2.72 4.76 -2.42
CA THR A 58 2.72 3.31 -2.62
C THR A 58 4.13 2.76 -2.49
N PHE A 59 4.29 1.79 -1.59
CA PHE A 59 5.46 0.91 -1.53
C PHE A 59 5.12 -0.38 -2.26
N LEU A 60 5.80 -0.62 -3.37
CA LEU A 60 5.76 -1.87 -4.10
C LEU A 60 7.00 -2.68 -3.73
N CYS A 61 6.77 -3.77 -3.02
CA CYS A 61 7.80 -4.62 -2.46
C CYS A 61 7.73 -6.03 -3.04
N SER A 62 8.86 -6.72 -3.08
CA SER A 62 8.82 -8.17 -3.15
C SER A 62 8.44 -8.78 -1.80
N GLU A 63 8.12 -10.08 -1.77
CA GLU A 63 8.21 -10.86 -0.55
C GLU A 63 9.67 -10.89 -0.07
N ILE A 64 9.84 -11.06 1.24
CA ILE A 64 11.16 -11.06 1.87
C ILE A 64 11.91 -12.38 1.57
N LYS A 65 13.18 -12.26 1.19
CA LYS A 65 14.10 -13.38 1.04
C LYS A 65 15.00 -13.48 2.26
N SER A 66 15.30 -14.71 2.67
CA SER A 66 16.30 -14.98 3.70
C SER A 66 17.65 -15.32 3.05
N GLY A 67 18.69 -14.58 3.43
CA GLY A 67 20.09 -14.89 3.16
C GLY A 67 20.75 -15.65 4.32
N ALA A 68 22.08 -15.79 4.26
CA ALA A 68 22.84 -16.48 5.30
C ALA A 68 22.79 -15.75 6.65
N ASP A 69 22.98 -14.43 6.64
CA ASP A 69 23.09 -13.60 7.85
C ASP A 69 22.09 -12.41 7.88
N ALA A 70 21.33 -12.21 6.79
CA ALA A 70 20.44 -11.07 6.62
C ALA A 70 19.16 -11.47 5.87
N VAL A 71 18.21 -10.55 5.80
CA VAL A 71 17.01 -10.68 4.96
C VAL A 71 16.94 -9.52 3.98
N SER A 72 16.37 -9.74 2.81
CA SER A 72 16.29 -8.70 1.78
C SER A 72 14.95 -8.67 1.06
N MET A 73 14.63 -7.52 0.47
CA MET A 73 13.50 -7.37 -0.45
C MET A 73 13.78 -6.29 -1.48
N LEU A 74 13.19 -6.43 -2.66
CA LEU A 74 13.16 -5.37 -3.65
C LEU A 74 12.10 -4.35 -3.24
N ILE A 75 12.45 -3.06 -3.28
CA ILE A 75 11.55 -1.98 -2.87
C ILE A 75 11.51 -0.89 -3.94
N LYS A 76 10.30 -0.52 -4.35
CA LYS A 76 10.02 0.66 -5.17
C LYS A 76 9.02 1.54 -4.43
N TYR A 77 9.19 2.84 -4.54
CA TYR A 77 8.27 3.85 -4.05
C TYR A 77 7.67 4.59 -5.23
N GLY A 78 6.36 4.83 -5.18
CA GLY A 78 5.64 5.35 -6.32
C GLY A 78 4.19 5.66 -6.06
N ARG A 79 3.41 5.68 -7.15
CA ARG A 79 1.96 5.89 -7.14
C ARG A 79 1.26 4.84 -7.99
N VAL A 80 0.05 4.48 -7.58
CA VAL A 80 -0.86 3.68 -8.39
C VAL A 80 -1.86 4.58 -9.09
N SER A 81 -2.26 4.21 -10.31
CA SER A 81 -3.32 4.88 -11.05
C SER A 81 -4.10 3.89 -11.90
N ASN A 82 -5.25 4.31 -12.43
CA ASN A 82 -6.11 3.48 -13.28
C ASN A 82 -6.47 2.14 -12.60
N VAL A 83 -6.82 2.18 -11.32
CA VAL A 83 -7.19 0.97 -10.58
C VAL A 83 -8.45 0.38 -11.21
N ASN A 84 -8.31 -0.82 -11.77
CA ASN A 84 -9.38 -1.53 -12.44
C ASN A 84 -9.73 -2.81 -11.68
N LEU A 85 -11.03 -2.97 -11.42
CA LEU A 85 -11.58 -4.09 -10.67
C LEU A 85 -12.24 -5.07 -11.61
N GLY A 86 -11.53 -6.15 -11.92
CA GLY A 86 -12.09 -7.31 -12.59
C GLY A 86 -12.87 -8.20 -11.63
N HIS A 87 -13.57 -9.19 -12.20
CA HIS A 87 -14.32 -10.17 -11.41
C HIS A 87 -13.42 -11.05 -10.53
N LYS A 88 -12.20 -11.34 -10.99
CA LYS A 88 -11.26 -12.24 -10.29
C LYS A 88 -9.95 -11.57 -9.88
N GLU A 89 -9.65 -10.41 -10.44
CA GLU A 89 -8.37 -9.73 -10.30
C GLU A 89 -8.59 -8.23 -10.10
N VAL A 90 -7.65 -7.60 -9.40
CA VAL A 90 -7.47 -6.15 -9.40
C VAL A 90 -6.19 -5.84 -10.16
N SER A 91 -6.21 -4.78 -10.97
CA SER A 91 -5.05 -4.27 -11.67
C SER A 91 -4.91 -2.77 -11.49
N ALA A 92 -3.69 -2.24 -11.61
CA ALA A 92 -3.41 -0.81 -11.59
C ALA A 92 -2.11 -0.51 -12.34
N ALA A 93 -2.00 0.66 -12.96
CA ALA A 93 -0.72 1.17 -13.43
C ALA A 93 0.12 1.61 -12.22
N PHE A 94 1.43 1.37 -12.26
CA PHE A 94 2.37 1.77 -11.22
C PHE A 94 3.46 2.69 -11.79
N GLU A 95 3.55 3.90 -11.24
CA GLU A 95 4.62 4.84 -11.57
C GLU A 95 5.70 4.75 -10.50
N THR A 96 6.89 4.29 -10.87
CA THR A 96 8.05 4.27 -9.96
C THR A 96 8.65 5.68 -9.86
N LEU A 97 8.61 6.27 -8.67
CA LEU A 97 9.26 7.54 -8.36
C LEU A 97 10.67 7.34 -7.81
N ILE A 98 10.85 6.30 -6.97
CA ILE A 98 12.16 5.91 -6.44
C ILE A 98 12.29 4.41 -6.53
N ASN A 99 13.37 3.94 -7.14
CA ASN A 99 13.74 2.53 -7.13
C ASN A 99 14.87 2.31 -6.12
N PHE A 100 14.57 1.65 -5.00
CA PHE A 100 15.59 1.32 -4.00
C PHE A 100 16.40 0.07 -4.39
N GLY A 101 15.92 -0.70 -5.36
CA GLY A 101 16.45 -2.02 -5.69
C GLY A 101 16.31 -2.97 -4.50
N GLU A 102 17.26 -3.89 -4.37
CA GLU A 102 17.33 -4.79 -3.22
C GLU A 102 17.82 -4.04 -1.99
N VAL A 103 17.03 -4.06 -0.92
CA VAL A 103 17.38 -3.52 0.39
C VAL A 103 17.57 -4.67 1.36
N GLU A 104 18.73 -4.69 2.01
CA GLU A 104 19.05 -5.65 3.06
C GLU A 104 18.68 -5.09 4.44
N PHE A 105 18.23 -5.98 5.31
CA PHE A 105 17.91 -5.70 6.71
C PHE A 105 18.63 -6.71 7.60
N GLU A 106 19.09 -6.24 8.75
CA GLU A 106 19.79 -7.07 9.75
C GLU A 106 18.93 -8.24 10.27
N SER A 107 17.60 -8.08 10.23
CA SER A 107 16.67 -9.14 10.62
C SER A 107 15.27 -8.91 10.02
N ILE A 108 14.44 -9.93 10.08
CA ILE A 108 13.02 -9.79 9.75
C ILE A 108 12.31 -8.78 10.64
N GLU A 109 12.71 -8.64 11.91
CA GLU A 109 12.12 -7.67 12.83
C GLU A 109 12.46 -6.23 12.43
N ALA A 110 13.66 -5.99 11.88
CA ALA A 110 14.02 -4.69 11.32
C ALA A 110 13.13 -4.35 10.11
N ALA A 111 12.95 -5.30 9.18
CA ALA A 111 12.06 -5.11 8.03
C ALA A 111 10.60 -4.87 8.45
N ARG A 112 10.09 -5.62 9.43
CA ARG A 112 8.74 -5.44 10.02
C ARG A 112 8.55 -4.04 10.59
N THR A 113 9.56 -3.55 11.32
CA THR A 113 9.52 -2.24 11.96
C THR A 113 9.44 -1.11 10.95
N VAL A 114 10.12 -1.23 9.80
CA VAL A 114 10.06 -0.23 8.72
C VAL A 114 8.64 -0.07 8.17
N PHE A 115 7.94 -1.17 7.89
CA PHE A 115 6.63 -1.13 7.23
C PHE A 115 5.42 -1.24 8.16
N GLY A 116 5.64 -1.37 9.48
CA GLY A 116 4.57 -1.64 10.44
C GLY A 116 3.82 -2.94 10.09
N ALA A 117 4.57 -3.98 9.71
CA ALA A 117 4.01 -5.24 9.21
C ALA A 117 4.29 -6.41 10.15
N ASP A 118 3.36 -7.37 10.18
CA ASP A 118 3.59 -8.64 10.86
C ASP A 118 4.44 -9.58 10.00
N LYS A 119 5.15 -10.50 10.67
CA LYS A 119 6.07 -11.45 10.02
C LYS A 119 5.45 -12.15 8.82
N PHE A 120 4.21 -12.64 8.96
CA PHE A 120 3.51 -13.37 7.89
C PHE A 120 3.17 -12.50 6.67
N GLN A 121 3.01 -11.19 6.87
CA GLN A 121 2.64 -10.26 5.83
C GLN A 121 3.81 -10.05 4.86
N LEU A 122 5.05 -10.19 5.34
CA LEU A 122 6.25 -10.05 4.51
C LEU A 122 6.52 -11.26 3.58
N TYR A 123 5.82 -12.37 3.77
CA TYR A 123 5.97 -13.61 2.98
C TYR A 123 4.73 -13.92 2.13
N ARG A 124 3.90 -12.92 1.84
CA ARG A 124 2.67 -13.17 1.12
C ARG A 124 2.33 -12.06 0.16
N THR A 125 2.00 -12.45 -1.07
CA THR A 125 1.48 -11.54 -2.08
C THR A 125 0.14 -10.96 -1.63
N HIS A 126 0.09 -9.64 -1.46
CA HIS A 126 -1.10 -8.89 -1.04
C HIS A 126 -1.00 -7.39 -1.33
N TRP A 127 -2.14 -6.70 -1.25
CA TRP A 127 -2.22 -5.25 -1.21
C TRP A 127 -2.94 -4.82 0.07
N ALA A 128 -2.22 -4.18 0.98
CA ALA A 128 -2.77 -3.57 2.19
C ALA A 128 -2.80 -2.03 2.08
N VAL A 129 -3.81 -1.41 2.68
CA VAL A 129 -3.76 0.02 3.04
C VAL A 129 -3.38 0.11 4.51
N ARG A 130 -2.27 0.78 4.81
CA ARG A 130 -1.70 0.84 6.16
C ARG A 130 -1.74 2.26 6.69
N GLU A 131 -1.79 2.35 8.01
CA GLU A 131 -1.56 3.59 8.75
C GLU A 131 -0.06 3.78 8.97
N GLY A 132 0.42 4.99 8.73
CA GLY A 132 1.83 5.36 8.92
C GLY A 132 2.23 6.52 8.03
N ASP A 133 3.27 7.23 8.45
CA ASP A 133 3.86 8.32 7.70
C ASP A 133 4.83 7.73 6.66
N ALA A 134 4.48 7.86 5.37
CA ALA A 134 5.33 7.39 4.29
C ALA A 134 6.71 8.07 4.29
N SER A 135 6.78 9.27 4.86
CA SER A 135 8.02 10.01 5.01
C SER A 135 8.97 9.38 6.01
N GLU A 136 8.45 8.91 7.14
CA GLU A 136 9.25 8.16 8.10
C GLU A 136 9.81 6.87 7.49
N ILE A 137 9.01 6.18 6.68
CA ILE A 137 9.43 4.96 5.98
C ILE A 137 10.55 5.28 4.98
N LEU A 138 10.38 6.31 4.15
CA LEU A 138 11.39 6.76 3.20
C LEU A 138 12.71 7.13 3.88
N ASN A 139 12.66 7.83 5.02
CA ASN A 139 13.86 8.19 5.79
C ASN A 139 14.58 6.95 6.32
N ARG A 140 13.86 5.95 6.85
CA ARG A 140 14.47 4.67 7.29
C ARG A 140 15.09 3.90 6.13
N LEU A 141 14.47 3.92 4.95
CA LEU A 141 15.04 3.31 3.75
C LEU A 141 16.26 4.09 3.24
N ALA A 142 16.32 5.42 3.43
CA ALA A 142 17.48 6.24 3.11
C ALA A 142 18.69 5.88 3.97
N GLU A 143 18.49 5.51 5.24
CA GLU A 143 19.57 5.02 6.11
C GLU A 143 20.21 3.74 5.55
N ALA A 144 19.42 2.85 4.96
CA ALA A 144 19.91 1.63 4.31
C ALA A 144 20.46 1.86 2.88
N LYS A 145 20.04 2.94 2.21
CA LYS A 145 20.44 3.32 0.85
C LYS A 145 20.81 4.81 0.78
N PRO A 146 21.94 5.22 1.39
CA PRO A 146 22.31 6.64 1.51
C PRO A 146 22.47 7.35 0.16
N ASP A 147 22.83 6.61 -0.89
CA ASP A 147 22.97 7.14 -2.25
C ASP A 147 21.65 7.70 -2.82
N LEU A 148 20.51 7.30 -2.26
CA LEU A 148 19.18 7.76 -2.67
C LEU A 148 18.67 8.96 -1.85
N ALA A 149 19.41 9.43 -0.84
CA ALA A 149 18.96 10.48 0.07
C ALA A 149 18.55 11.78 -0.67
N GLN A 150 19.27 12.15 -1.73
CA GLN A 150 18.92 13.34 -2.53
C GLN A 150 17.63 13.16 -3.33
N VAL A 151 17.40 11.95 -3.87
CA VAL A 151 16.18 11.62 -4.63
C VAL A 151 14.97 11.59 -3.69
N ILE A 152 15.16 11.04 -2.49
CA ILE A 152 14.14 11.02 -1.43
C ILE A 152 13.77 12.45 -1.04
N ALA A 153 14.75 13.32 -0.74
CA ALA A 153 14.50 14.73 -0.42
C ALA A 153 13.74 15.46 -1.53
N ALA A 154 14.00 15.14 -2.80
CA ALA A 154 13.26 15.70 -3.93
C ALA A 154 11.82 15.15 -4.04
N ALA A 155 11.59 13.87 -3.71
CA ALA A 155 10.26 13.27 -3.66
C ALA A 155 9.40 13.79 -2.49
N HIS A 156 10.05 14.28 -1.41
CA HIS A 156 9.41 15.00 -0.29
C HIS A 156 9.13 16.47 -0.56
N ALA A 157 9.66 17.04 -1.65
CA ALA A 157 9.36 18.43 -1.98
C ALA A 157 7.84 18.56 -2.12
N PRO A 158 7.19 19.49 -1.39
CA PRO A 158 5.75 19.54 -1.34
C PRO A 158 5.21 19.81 -2.75
N ALA A 159 4.61 18.79 -3.35
CA ALA A 159 3.56 19.04 -4.32
C ALA A 159 2.48 19.80 -3.55
N ASP A 160 2.28 21.07 -3.89
CA ASP A 160 1.32 21.98 -3.25
C ASP A 160 0.05 21.26 -2.76
N ALA A 161 -0.16 21.33 -1.45
CA ALA A 161 -1.39 20.96 -0.74
C ALA A 161 -1.90 19.52 -0.89
N ALA A 162 -1.13 18.52 -0.49
CA ALA A 162 -1.71 17.25 -0.02
C ALA A 162 -2.32 17.46 1.39
N ALA A 163 -3.53 18.01 1.45
CA ALA A 163 -4.35 17.90 2.66
C ALA A 163 -4.44 16.41 3.01
N ALA A 164 -4.12 16.04 4.26
CA ALA A 164 -4.12 14.67 4.75
C ALA A 164 -5.31 13.88 4.15
N VAL A 165 -5.01 12.98 3.21
CA VAL A 165 -6.02 12.27 2.45
C VAL A 165 -6.65 11.28 3.42
N GLN A 166 -7.84 11.61 3.93
CA GLN A 166 -8.59 10.67 4.76
C GLN A 166 -9.33 9.68 3.86
N PRO A 167 -9.52 8.42 4.33
CA PRO A 167 -10.35 7.49 3.57
C PRO A 167 -11.77 8.06 3.39
N PRO A 168 -12.56 7.60 2.42
CA PRO A 168 -13.92 8.08 2.26
C PRO A 168 -14.75 7.89 3.54
N PRO A 169 -15.71 8.80 3.82
CA PRO A 169 -16.65 8.61 4.91
C PRO A 169 -17.46 7.31 4.71
N ARG A 170 -17.86 6.68 5.81
CA ARG A 170 -18.65 5.44 5.76
C ARG A 170 -20.03 5.70 5.17
N ASP A 171 -20.40 4.99 4.12
CA ASP A 171 -21.77 4.96 3.62
C ASP A 171 -22.66 4.17 4.58
N LYS A 172 -23.42 4.87 5.43
CA LYS A 172 -24.54 4.26 6.15
C LYS A 172 -25.71 4.13 5.18
N LYS A 173 -25.77 3.04 4.40
CA LYS A 173 -27.05 2.61 3.82
C LYS A 173 -27.96 2.20 4.97
N ILE A 174 -28.84 3.11 5.40
CA ILE A 174 -29.96 2.78 6.28
C ILE A 174 -30.89 1.87 5.49
N LEU A 175 -30.76 0.56 5.70
CA LEU A 175 -31.73 -0.43 5.27
C LEU A 175 -32.97 -0.26 6.16
N GLY A 176 -34.07 0.23 5.57
CA GLY A 176 -35.45 -0.01 6.04
C GLY A 176 -35.98 0.89 7.16
N ASN A 177 -36.73 1.93 6.80
CA ASN A 177 -37.82 2.41 7.65
C ASN A 177 -38.89 1.30 7.71
N ALA A 178 -38.98 0.61 8.85
CA ALA A 178 -40.15 -0.19 9.19
C ALA A 178 -41.20 0.73 9.79
N ASP A 179 -41.93 1.46 8.95
CA ASP A 179 -43.17 2.15 9.32
C ASP A 179 -44.26 1.67 8.35
N SER A 180 -44.89 0.54 8.69
CA SER A 180 -46.33 0.36 8.49
C SER A 180 -46.79 -0.92 9.18
N VAL A 181 -47.33 -0.79 10.37
CA VAL A 181 -48.36 -1.72 10.86
C VAL A 181 -49.52 -0.85 11.33
N GLU A 182 -50.41 -0.55 10.38
CA GLU A 182 -51.72 0.01 10.70
C GLU A 182 -52.45 -0.94 11.65
N ARG A 183 -52.91 -0.38 12.77
CA ARG A 183 -53.90 -1.01 13.62
C ARG A 183 -55.21 -1.10 12.85
N SER A 184 -55.82 -2.27 12.82
CA SER A 184 -57.25 -2.47 12.56
C SER A 184 -57.75 -3.58 13.47
#